data_AF-A0A376P3C2-F1
#
_entry.id   AF-A0A376P3C2-F1
#
_cell.length_a   1.000
_cell.length_b   1.000
_cell.length_c   1.000
_cell.angle_alpha   90.00
_cell.angle_beta   90.00
_cell.angle_gamma   90.00
#
_symmetry.space_group_name_H-M   'P 1'
#
loop_
_entity.id
_entity.type
_entity.pdbx_description
1 polymer ?
#
loop_
_entity_poly.entity_id
_entity_poly.type
_entity_poly.pdbx_seq_one_letter_code
_entity_poly.pdbx_strand_id
1 'polypeptide(L)'
;MASNWIKLEVITPDKPEIFRLAEILNIDPDAALGKVIRFWAWADQQMIDGNADCNARGVTKSAIDRITFMSGFADALIQVGWLVENDGGLSLPNFERHNGKSSKKNGRLQTSE
;
A
#
# COMPACT_ATOMS: atom_id res chain seq x y z
N MET A 1 20.18 1.25 13.06
CA MET A 1 18.73 1.33 12.78
C MET A 1 18.57 1.92 11.39
N ALA A 2 18.37 1.10 10.36
CA ALA A 2 18.16 1.64 9.01
C ALA A 2 16.76 2.27 8.97
N SER A 3 16.68 3.59 8.74
CA SER A 3 15.43 4.25 8.43
C SER A 3 14.82 3.55 7.20
N ASN A 4 13.59 3.06 7.31
CA ASN A 4 12.89 2.45 6.20
C ASN A 4 12.27 3.59 5.38
N TRP A 5 12.69 3.76 4.13
CA TRP A 5 12.25 4.86 3.26
C TRP A 5 11.24 4.36 2.25
N ILE A 6 10.17 5.12 2.05
CA ILE A 6 9.19 4.94 0.99
C ILE A 6 9.48 5.95 -0.13
N LYS A 7 9.47 5.54 -1.40
CA LYS A 7 9.63 6.48 -2.52
C LYS A 7 8.25 6.85 -3.03
N LEU A 8 8.04 8.15 -3.21
CA LEU A 8 6.80 8.70 -3.73
C LEU A 8 7.08 9.38 -5.07
N GLU A 9 6.26 9.12 -6.09
CA GLU A 9 6.34 9.91 -7.32
C GLU A 9 5.86 11.33 -7.03
N VAL A 10 6.57 12.34 -7.56
CA VAL A 10 6.24 13.76 -7.36
C VAL A 10 4.80 14.08 -7.78
N ILE A 11 4.30 13.39 -8.81
CA ILE A 11 2.94 13.56 -9.34
C ILE A 11 1.85 12.86 -8.51
N THR A 12 2.21 12.11 -7.47
CA THR A 12 1.23 11.33 -6.69
C THR A 12 0.11 12.16 -6.08
N PRO A 13 0.36 13.35 -5.49
CA PRO A 13 -0.72 14.21 -4.99
C PRO A 13 -1.75 14.56 -6.08
N ASP A 14 -1.30 14.71 -7.32
CA ASP A 14 -2.11 15.14 -8.47
C ASP A 14 -2.72 13.97 -9.25
N LYS A 15 -2.57 12.73 -8.78
CA LYS A 15 -3.15 11.57 -9.45
C LYS A 15 -4.67 11.58 -9.35
N PRO A 16 -5.42 11.25 -10.42
CA PRO A 16 -6.88 11.19 -10.37
C PRO A 16 -7.39 10.20 -9.31
N GLU A 17 -6.63 9.16 -8.99
CA GLU A 17 -6.96 8.21 -7.93
C GLU A 17 -6.96 8.87 -6.54
N ILE A 18 -6.09 9.84 -6.26
CA ILE A 18 -6.11 10.58 -4.97
C ILE A 18 -7.37 11.43 -4.87
N PHE A 19 -7.71 12.19 -5.92
CA PHE A 19 -8.96 12.95 -5.95
C PHE A 19 -10.17 12.05 -5.83
N ARG A 20 -10.15 10.88 -6.49
CA ARG A 20 -11.24 9.91 -6.40
C ARG A 20 -11.39 9.32 -5.00
N LEU A 21 -10.29 9.03 -4.31
CA LEU A 21 -10.31 8.61 -2.90
C LEU A 21 -10.90 9.71 -2.02
N ALA A 22 -10.48 10.96 -2.23
CA ALA A 22 -10.98 12.12 -1.50
C ALA A 22 -12.50 12.29 -1.65
N GLU A 23 -13.02 12.13 -2.88
CA GLU A 23 -14.46 12.14 -3.16
C GLU A 23 -15.22 11.00 -2.47
N ILE A 24 -14.73 9.75 -2.58
CA ILE A 24 -15.39 8.57 -1.99
C ILE A 24 -15.45 8.68 -0.46
N LEU A 25 -14.38 9.16 0.15
CA LEU A 25 -14.22 9.24 1.60
C LEU A 25 -14.74 10.56 2.19
N ASN A 26 -15.12 11.52 1.33
CA ASN A 26 -15.54 12.86 1.71
C ASN A 26 -14.52 13.57 2.61
N ILE A 27 -13.25 13.55 2.18
CA ILE A 27 -12.12 14.20 2.86
C ILE A 27 -11.33 15.06 1.87
N ASP A 28 -10.45 15.88 2.40
CA ASP A 28 -9.50 16.66 1.60
C ASP A 28 -8.50 15.75 0.84
N PRO A 29 -8.08 16.09 -0.40
CA PRO A 29 -7.09 15.31 -1.17
C PRO A 29 -5.75 15.10 -0.46
N ASP A 30 -5.24 16.09 0.28
CA ASP A 30 -3.99 15.94 1.03
C ASP A 30 -4.19 15.00 2.23
N ALA A 31 -5.37 15.02 2.85
CA ALA A 31 -5.74 14.04 3.86
C ALA A 31 -5.80 12.63 3.27
N ALA A 32 -6.40 12.45 2.09
CA ALA A 32 -6.43 11.17 1.38
C ALA A 32 -5.01 10.67 1.05
N LEU A 33 -4.14 11.56 0.54
CA LEU A 33 -2.73 11.25 0.28
C LEU A 33 -2.00 10.78 1.55
N GLY A 34 -2.19 11.47 2.68
CA GLY A 34 -1.60 11.08 3.96
C GLY A 34 -2.03 9.68 4.42
N LYS A 35 -3.30 9.33 4.21
CA LYS A 35 -3.85 7.99 4.49
C LYS A 35 -3.22 6.92 3.59
N VAL A 36 -3.03 7.23 2.30
CA VAL A 36 -2.39 6.35 1.32
C VAL A 36 -0.92 6.09 1.68
N ILE A 37 -0.16 7.13 2.04
CA ILE A 37 1.24 6.98 2.48
C ILE A 37 1.33 6.08 3.71
N ARG A 38 0.41 6.24 4.67
CA ARG A 38 0.33 5.37 5.86
C ARG A 38 0.04 3.92 5.48
N PHE A 39 -0.90 3.70 4.57
CA PHE A 39 -1.23 2.37 4.05
C PHE A 39 -0.02 1.72 3.38
N TRP A 40 0.71 2.43 2.52
CA TRP A 40 1.89 1.89 1.87
C TRP A 40 3.05 1.63 2.82
N ALA A 41 3.26 2.48 3.82
CA ALA A 41 4.25 2.26 4.86
C ALA A 41 3.96 0.97 5.65
N TRP A 42 2.69 0.72 5.97
CA TRP A 42 2.26 -0.54 6.58
C TRP A 42 2.45 -1.72 5.62
N ALA A 43 2.06 -1.60 4.36
CA ALA A 43 2.21 -2.67 3.37
C ALA A 43 3.67 -3.08 3.15
N ASP A 44 4.61 -2.13 3.07
CA ASP A 44 6.04 -2.41 2.96
C ASP A 44 6.57 -3.20 4.17
N GLN A 45 6.06 -2.93 5.38
CA GLN A 45 6.41 -3.69 6.58
C GLN A 45 5.88 -5.13 6.53
N GLN A 46 4.66 -5.33 6.01
CA GLN A 46 4.08 -6.67 5.88
C GLN A 46 4.78 -7.52 4.80
N MET A 47 5.35 -6.90 3.76
CA MET A 47 6.08 -7.62 2.70
C MET A 47 7.43 -8.20 3.17
N ILE A 48 8.01 -7.69 4.27
CA ILE A 48 9.30 -8.15 4.82
C ILE A 48 9.18 -9.57 5.42
N ASP A 49 7.99 -9.98 5.85
CA ASP A 49 7.73 -11.30 6.45
C ASP A 49 7.51 -12.44 5.43
N GLY A 50 7.88 -12.24 4.17
CA GLY A 50 8.17 -13.36 3.26
C GLY A 50 6.99 -13.93 2.48
N ASN A 51 6.07 -13.09 2.01
CA ASN A 51 5.12 -13.49 0.97
C ASN A 51 5.39 -12.67 -0.30
N ALA A 52 6.05 -13.30 -1.28
CA ALA A 52 6.39 -12.67 -2.57
C ALA A 52 5.14 -12.31 -3.39
N ASP A 53 4.02 -12.94 -3.08
CA ASP A 53 2.71 -12.38 -3.31
C ASP A 53 2.29 -11.68 -2.01
N CYS A 54 1.85 -10.43 -2.07
CA CYS A 54 1.06 -9.85 -0.99
C CYS A 54 -0.33 -10.52 -0.93
N ASN A 55 -0.35 -11.86 -0.89
CA ASN A 55 -1.44 -12.66 -0.38
C ASN A 55 -1.49 -12.33 1.10
N ALA A 56 -2.16 -11.23 1.42
CA ALA A 56 -2.46 -10.82 2.77
C ALA A 56 -3.53 -11.79 3.32
N ARG A 57 -3.18 -13.08 3.42
CA ARG A 57 -4.01 -14.15 3.97
C ARG A 57 -4.25 -13.79 5.44
N GLY A 58 -5.36 -13.11 5.69
CA GLY A 58 -5.75 -12.63 7.02
C GLY A 58 -5.90 -11.11 7.17
N VAL A 59 -5.47 -10.29 6.19
CA VAL A 59 -5.79 -8.86 6.22
C VAL A 59 -7.20 -8.68 5.71
N THR A 60 -8.08 -8.26 6.61
CA THR A 60 -9.46 -7.91 6.29
C THR A 60 -9.55 -6.43 5.91
N LYS A 61 -10.58 -6.05 5.17
CA LYS A 61 -10.90 -4.63 4.90
C LYS A 61 -10.93 -3.80 6.17
N SER A 62 -11.52 -4.35 7.23
CA SER A 62 -11.57 -3.71 8.54
C SER A 62 -10.18 -3.47 9.17
N ALA A 63 -9.19 -4.31 8.88
CA ALA A 63 -7.83 -4.09 9.36
C ALA A 63 -7.19 -2.88 8.66
N ILE A 64 -7.37 -2.76 7.34
CA ILE A 64 -6.91 -1.61 6.55
C ILE A 64 -7.56 -0.32 7.06
N ASP A 65 -8.87 -0.33 7.29
CA ASP A 65 -9.60 0.83 7.80
C ASP A 65 -9.10 1.25 9.19
N ARG A 66 -8.78 0.29 10.06
CA ARG A 66 -8.19 0.57 11.39
C ARG A 66 -6.79 1.16 11.28
N ILE A 67 -5.94 0.61 10.42
CA ILE A 67 -4.55 1.10 10.24
C ILE A 67 -4.55 2.52 9.69
N THR A 68 -5.44 2.81 8.76
CA THR A 68 -5.57 4.11 8.13
C THR A 68 -6.40 5.09 8.95
N PHE A 69 -7.07 4.63 10.01
CA PHE A 69 -8.00 5.43 10.81
C PHE A 69 -9.08 6.07 9.93
N MET A 70 -9.63 5.29 9.00
CA MET A 70 -10.66 5.73 8.07
C MET A 70 -11.56 4.55 7.67
N SER A 71 -12.83 4.60 8.06
CA SER A 71 -13.81 3.60 7.67
C SER A 71 -14.09 3.69 6.17
N GLY A 72 -14.18 2.54 5.48
CA GLY A 72 -14.43 2.48 4.04
C GLY A 72 -13.19 2.77 3.19
N PHE A 73 -12.00 2.93 3.79
CA PHE A 73 -10.78 3.18 3.06
C PHE A 73 -10.38 1.99 2.18
N ALA A 74 -10.54 0.76 2.69
CA ALA A 74 -10.27 -0.45 1.93
C ALA A 74 -11.16 -0.55 0.68
N ASP A 75 -12.45 -0.26 0.80
CA ASP A 75 -13.37 -0.27 -0.34
C ASP A 75 -13.07 0.86 -1.32
N ALA A 76 -12.66 2.03 -0.83
CA ALA A 76 -12.21 3.13 -1.69
C ALA A 76 -10.94 2.76 -2.49
N LEU A 77 -9.98 2.08 -1.86
CA LEU A 77 -8.78 1.55 -2.54
C LEU A 77 -9.13 0.53 -3.64
N ILE A 78 -10.16 -0.30 -3.41
CA ILE A 78 -10.66 -1.25 -4.42
C ILE A 78 -11.26 -0.51 -5.60
N GLN A 79 -12.08 0.52 -5.34
CA GLN A 79 -12.70 1.31 -6.40
C GLN A 79 -11.69 2.04 -7.29
N VAL A 80 -10.57 2.51 -6.73
CA VAL A 80 -9.49 3.15 -7.51
C VAL A 80 -8.47 2.16 -8.08
N GLY A 81 -8.66 0.86 -7.87
CA GLY A 81 -7.81 -0.20 -8.42
C GLY A 81 -6.44 -0.35 -7.75
N TRP A 82 -6.24 0.23 -6.56
CA TRP A 82 -5.01 0.11 -5.78
C TRP A 82 -5.04 -1.06 -4.79
N LEU A 83 -6.20 -1.69 -4.64
CA LEU A 83 -6.40 -2.92 -3.89
C LEU A 83 -7.32 -3.84 -4.72
N VAL A 84 -7.08 -5.14 -4.71
CA VAL A 84 -7.93 -6.12 -5.38
C VAL A 84 -8.36 -7.17 -4.38
N GLU A 85 -9.67 -7.40 -4.31
CA GLU A 85 -10.27 -8.48 -3.53
C GLU A 85 -10.44 -9.71 -4.42
N ASN A 86 -9.84 -10.84 -4.01
CA ASN A 86 -9.96 -12.14 -4.64
C ASN A 86 -10.62 -13.14 -3.68
N ASP A 87 -11.01 -14.32 -4.16
CA ASP A 87 -11.65 -15.43 -3.41
C ASP A 87 -10.79 -15.96 -2.25
N GLY A 88 -10.70 -15.17 -1.17
CA GLY A 88 -9.99 -15.50 0.06
C GLY A 88 -8.93 -14.49 0.52
N GLY A 89 -8.77 -13.33 -0.12
CA GLY A 89 -7.78 -12.35 0.33
C GLY A 89 -7.74 -11.02 -0.43
N LEU A 90 -7.01 -10.07 0.15
CA LEU A 90 -6.71 -8.78 -0.45
C LEU A 90 -5.30 -8.82 -1.04
N SER A 91 -5.15 -8.25 -2.23
CA SER A 91 -3.87 -8.17 -2.95
C SER A 91 -3.60 -6.73 -3.42
N LEU A 92 -2.34 -6.32 -3.40
CA LEU A 92 -1.88 -5.02 -3.88
C LEU A 92 -1.34 -5.18 -5.30
N PRO A 93 -2.14 -4.89 -6.35
CA PRO A 93 -1.62 -4.94 -7.71
C PRO A 93 -0.50 -3.90 -7.87
N ASN A 94 0.60 -4.29 -8.53
CA ASN A 94 1.66 -3.36 -8.95
C ASN A 94 2.28 -2.50 -7.83
N PHE A 95 2.37 -2.99 -6.59
CA PHE A 95 2.93 -2.21 -5.47
C PHE A 95 4.31 -1.56 -5.79
N GLU A 96 5.18 -2.28 -6.51
CA GLU A 96 6.47 -1.77 -6.98
C GLU A 96 6.38 -0.62 -8.00
N ARG A 97 5.27 -0.50 -8.73
CA ARG A 97 5.02 0.60 -9.66
C ARG A 97 4.64 1.88 -8.91
N HIS A 98 3.95 1.75 -7.78
CA HIS A 98 3.49 2.88 -6.99
C HIS A 98 4.55 3.41 -6.01
N ASN A 99 5.44 2.55 -5.54
CA ASN A 99 6.49 2.87 -4.56
C ASN A 99 7.92 2.84 -5.16
N GLY A 100 8.05 2.72 -6.49
CA GLY A 100 9.32 2.35 -7.13
C GLY A 100 9.84 1.00 -6.61
N LYS A 101 10.95 0.50 -7.19
CA LYS A 101 11.59 -0.72 -6.65
C LYS A 101 11.92 -0.50 -5.17
N SER A 102 11.33 -1.34 -4.31
CA SER A 102 11.66 -1.39 -2.88
C SER A 102 13.17 -1.51 -2.76
N SER A 103 13.79 -0.63 -1.95
CA SER A 103 15.25 -0.60 -1.78
C SER A 103 15.78 -1.82 -1.03
N LYS A 104 14.94 -2.79 -0.65
CA LYS A 104 15.39 -4.07 -0.10
C LYS A 104 15.87 -5.00 -1.21
N LYS A 105 17.06 -4.68 -1.72
CA LYS A 105 17.93 -5.64 -2.40
C LYS A 105 18.14 -6.81 -1.44
N ASN A 106 17.62 -7.99 -1.78
CA ASN A 106 17.83 -9.22 -1.03
C ASN A 106 19.33 -9.42 -0.75
N GLY A 107 19.77 -9.11 0.46
CA GLY A 107 21.10 -9.40 0.98
C GLY A 107 21.24 -10.87 1.37
N ARG A 108 20.79 -11.79 0.51
CA ARG A 108 21.00 -13.22 0.65
C ARG A 108 21.29 -13.80 -0.72
N LEU A 109 22.58 -13.88 -1.03
CA LEU A 109 23.25 -14.91 -1.83
C LEU A 109 24.68 -14.44 -2.11
N GLN A 110 25.57 -14.67 -1.16
CA GLN A 110 26.96 -15.04 -1.41
C GLN A 110 27.36 -15.99 -0.28
N THR A 111 26.94 -17.23 -0.41
CA THR A 111 27.70 -18.37 0.10
C THR A 111 28.19 -19.07 -1.14
N SER A 112 29.42 -18.80 -1.53
CA SER A 112 30.15 -19.55 -2.54
C SER A 112 31.64 -19.41 -2.22
N GLU A 113 32.15 -20.53 -1.68
CA GLU A 113 33.54 -20.99 -1.52
C GLU A 113 34.46 -20.28 -0.51
#